data_AF-A0A7X3YXK5-F1
#
_entry.id   AF-A0A7X3YXK5-F1
#
_cell.length_a   1.000
_cell.length_b   1.000
_cell.length_c   1.000
_cell.angle_alpha   90.00
_cell.angle_beta   90.00
_cell.angle_gamma   90.00
#
_symmetry.space_group_name_H-M   'P 1'
#
loop_
_entity.id
_entity.type
_entity.pdbx_description
1 polymer ?
#
loop_
_entity_poly.entity_id
_entity_poly.type
_entity_poly.pdbx_seq_one_letter_code
_entity_poly.pdbx_strand_id
1 'polypeptide(L)'
;MADKHVVSPLAPPEGFPDLPLIKGVRLATATAGIKYSRTDVMLASINPVSAVAGVFTQSSTRSAAVIDCERKLHKIAVSVNSLPEEIAILVNSGNANAFTGRAGEEAVREVSCQTAQLLGLDENSVFTASTGVIGEPLAFGKITRVLAELKNNLSENNLEDAGQ
;
A
#
# COMPACT_ATOMS: atom_id res chain seq x y z
N MET A 1 26.79 3.74 -19.26
CA MET A 1 27.08 3.71 -17.83
C MET A 1 25.97 4.49 -17.16
N ALA A 2 24.94 3.79 -16.69
CA ALA A 2 23.74 4.42 -16.16
C ALA A 2 24.03 4.98 -14.77
N ASP A 3 23.52 6.19 -14.56
CA ASP A 3 23.80 7.10 -13.46
C ASP A 3 23.62 6.42 -12.10
N LYS A 4 24.60 6.60 -11.21
CA LYS A 4 24.51 6.19 -9.80
C LYS A 4 23.21 6.77 -9.26
N HIS A 5 22.30 5.92 -8.78
CA HIS A 5 21.16 6.36 -8.00
C HIS A 5 21.66 7.40 -6.99
N VAL A 6 21.24 8.65 -7.15
CA VAL A 6 21.63 9.73 -6.25
C VAL A 6 20.98 9.40 -4.92
N VAL A 7 21.76 8.77 -4.04
CA VAL A 7 21.35 8.47 -2.67
C VAL A 7 21.00 9.80 -2.02
N SER A 8 19.80 9.89 -1.44
CA SER A 8 19.33 11.10 -0.78
C SER A 8 20.36 11.57 0.26
N PRO A 9 20.61 12.89 0.39
CA PRO A 9 21.48 13.42 1.45
C PRO A 9 20.92 13.16 2.86
N LEU A 10 19.65 12.73 2.96
CA LEU A 10 18.99 12.32 4.20
C LEU A 10 19.03 10.81 4.44
N ALA A 11 19.54 10.02 3.49
CA ALA A 11 19.70 8.59 3.69
C ALA A 11 20.77 8.35 4.76
N PRO A 12 20.59 7.36 5.66
CA PRO A 12 21.61 7.02 6.63
C PRO A 12 22.94 6.72 5.93
N PRO A 13 24.07 7.26 6.41
CA PRO A 13 25.37 7.11 5.75
C PRO A 13 25.86 5.66 5.75
N GLU A 14 25.38 4.83 6.68
CA GLU A 14 25.69 3.42 6.80
C GLU A 14 24.82 2.51 5.90
N GLY A 15 23.95 3.11 5.07
CA GLY A 15 23.06 2.38 4.17
C GLY A 15 21.71 2.09 4.81
N PHE A 16 21.01 1.08 4.28
CA PHE A 16 19.72 0.67 4.81
C PHE A 16 19.91 -0.02 6.17
N PRO A 17 19.14 0.34 7.22
CA PRO A 17 19.30 -0.27 8.53
C PRO A 17 18.90 -1.75 8.51
N ASP A 18 19.57 -2.57 9.31
CA ASP A 18 19.14 -3.95 9.54
C ASP A 18 17.83 -3.95 10.34
N LEU A 19 16.75 -4.43 9.73
CA LEU A 19 15.41 -4.42 10.31
C LEU A 19 15.07 -5.81 10.87
N PRO A 20 14.58 -5.89 12.13
CA PRO A 20 14.20 -7.17 12.71
C PRO A 20 13.00 -7.77 11.97
N LEU A 21 13.00 -9.10 11.81
CA LEU A 21 11.84 -9.83 11.31
C LEU A 21 10.65 -9.65 12.26
N ILE A 22 9.51 -9.27 11.71
CA ILE A 22 8.25 -9.13 12.44
C ILE A 22 7.40 -10.35 12.11
N LYS A 23 7.23 -11.25 13.08
CA LYS A 23 6.45 -12.47 12.89
C LYS A 23 5.03 -12.14 12.40
N GLY A 24 4.64 -12.78 11.31
CA GLY A 24 3.33 -12.59 10.70
C GLY A 24 3.22 -11.41 9.74
N VAL A 25 4.30 -10.67 9.49
CA VAL A 25 4.36 -9.62 8.47
C VAL A 25 5.14 -10.13 7.27
N ARG A 26 4.49 -10.12 6.11
CA ARG A 26 5.11 -10.45 4.82
C ARG A 26 4.96 -9.28 3.86
N LEU A 27 6.00 -9.00 3.09
CA LEU A 27 6.06 -7.87 2.18
C LEU A 27 6.47 -8.35 0.78
N ALA A 28 6.02 -7.63 -0.23
CA ALA A 28 6.48 -7.76 -1.59
C ALA A 28 6.43 -6.40 -2.28
N THR A 29 7.32 -6.18 -3.22
CA THR A 29 7.31 -5.01 -4.09
C THR A 29 7.27 -5.44 -5.55
N ALA A 30 6.78 -4.55 -6.41
CA ALA A 30 6.72 -4.75 -7.85
C ALA A 30 6.86 -3.41 -8.58
N THR A 31 7.24 -3.49 -9.85
CA THR A 31 7.29 -2.34 -10.76
C THR A 31 6.03 -2.33 -11.63
N ALA A 32 5.03 -1.53 -11.26
CA ALA A 32 3.83 -1.29 -12.05
C ALA A 32 4.04 -0.21 -13.12
N GLY A 33 5.08 0.62 -12.99
CA GLY A 33 5.41 1.68 -13.94
C GLY A 33 4.36 2.79 -13.94
N ILE A 34 3.88 3.18 -12.75
CA ILE A 34 2.94 4.27 -12.52
C ILE A 34 3.56 5.57 -13.03
N LYS A 35 4.75 5.90 -12.52
CA LYS A 35 5.52 7.09 -12.92
C LYS A 35 7.00 6.82 -13.19
N TYR A 36 7.61 5.89 -12.46
CA TYR A 36 9.05 5.65 -12.51
C TYR A 36 9.37 4.25 -13.03
N SER A 37 10.61 4.03 -13.48
CA SER A 37 11.13 2.72 -13.87
C SER A 37 11.80 1.98 -12.69
N ARG A 38 11.19 2.08 -11.51
CA ARG A 38 11.62 1.43 -10.26
C ARG A 38 10.40 0.84 -9.55
N THR A 39 10.63 0.07 -8.49
CA THR A 39 9.56 -0.41 -7.59
C THR A 39 8.67 0.76 -7.16
N ASP A 40 7.38 0.61 -7.39
CA ASP A 40 6.39 1.67 -7.16
C ASP A 40 5.05 1.14 -6.65
N VAL A 41 4.97 -0.17 -6.40
CA VAL A 41 3.87 -0.80 -5.67
C VAL A 41 4.47 -1.74 -4.61
N MET A 42 3.89 -1.69 -3.41
CA MET A 42 4.22 -2.56 -2.29
C MET A 42 2.94 -3.17 -1.73
N LEU A 43 3.00 -4.46 -1.39
CA LEU A 43 1.95 -5.19 -0.69
C LEU A 43 2.49 -5.70 0.63
N ALA A 44 1.84 -5.33 1.73
CA ALA A 44 2.01 -5.96 3.02
C ALA A 44 0.84 -6.90 3.30
N SER A 45 1.13 -8.10 3.81
CA SER A 45 0.17 -9.08 4.34
C SER A 45 0.52 -9.34 5.81
N ILE A 46 -0.46 -9.19 6.69
CA ILE A 46 -0.28 -9.28 8.14
C ILE A 46 -1.23 -10.36 8.70
N ASN A 47 -0.68 -11.49 9.14
CA ASN A 47 -1.42 -12.65 9.63
C ASN A 47 -0.65 -13.38 10.75
N PRO A 48 -1.27 -13.69 11.91
CA PRO A 48 -2.62 -13.32 12.30
C PRO A 48 -2.71 -11.84 12.68
N VAL A 49 -3.84 -11.21 12.39
CA VAL A 49 -4.10 -9.84 12.86
C VAL A 49 -4.31 -9.84 14.37
N SER A 50 -3.63 -8.93 15.07
CA SER A 50 -3.79 -8.76 16.53
C SER A 50 -4.49 -7.44 16.90
N ALA A 51 -4.09 -6.31 16.31
CA ALA A 51 -4.76 -5.02 16.45
C ALA A 51 -4.38 -4.11 15.28
N VAL A 52 -5.30 -3.24 14.85
CA VAL A 52 -5.03 -2.23 13.81
C VAL A 52 -5.49 -0.85 14.29
N ALA A 53 -4.64 0.14 14.07
CA ALA A 53 -4.93 1.54 14.34
C ALA A 53 -4.31 2.40 13.23
N GLY A 54 -4.88 3.57 12.97
CA GLY A 54 -4.39 4.49 11.96
C GLY A 54 -4.71 5.93 12.31
N VAL A 55 -3.79 6.83 11.99
CA VAL A 55 -3.98 8.28 12.05
C VAL A 55 -3.88 8.82 10.64
N PHE A 56 -4.74 9.78 10.31
CA PHE A 56 -4.86 10.32 8.96
C PHE A 56 -4.66 11.83 8.96
N THR A 57 -4.32 12.36 7.80
CA THR A 57 -4.17 13.81 7.60
C THR A 57 -5.50 14.53 7.86
N GLN A 58 -5.43 15.72 8.47
CA GLN A 58 -6.60 16.62 8.64
C GLN A 58 -6.81 17.56 7.45
N SER A 59 -6.06 17.37 6.36
CA SER A 59 -6.19 18.22 5.17
C SER A 59 -7.62 18.23 4.62
N SER A 60 -8.08 19.38 4.13
CA SER A 60 -9.31 19.46 3.33
C SER A 60 -9.19 18.74 2.00
N THR A 61 -7.96 18.40 1.59
CA THR A 61 -7.62 17.79 0.29
C THR A 61 -7.21 16.32 0.39
N ARG A 62 -7.81 15.59 1.35
CA ARG A 62 -7.58 14.14 1.55
C ARG A 62 -7.79 13.35 0.25
N SER A 63 -6.92 12.37 0.01
CA SER A 63 -7.04 11.43 -1.10
C SER A 63 -8.20 10.45 -0.87
N ALA A 64 -8.67 9.83 -1.95
CA ALA A 64 -9.69 8.79 -1.85
C ALA A 64 -9.26 7.62 -0.94
N ALA A 65 -7.96 7.27 -0.98
CA ALA A 65 -7.39 6.20 -0.15
C ALA A 65 -7.49 6.50 1.36
N VAL A 66 -7.26 7.75 1.76
CA VAL A 66 -7.40 8.17 3.17
C VAL A 66 -8.84 8.02 3.65
N ILE A 67 -9.80 8.52 2.86
CA ILE A 67 -11.23 8.48 3.21
C ILE A 67 -11.73 7.03 3.31
N ASP A 68 -11.29 6.16 2.40
CA ASP A 68 -11.60 4.73 2.43
C ASP A 68 -11.02 4.04 3.68
N CYS A 69 -9.75 4.29 4.00
CA CYS A 69 -9.10 3.72 5.19
C CYS A 69 -9.76 4.19 6.50
N GLU A 70 -10.11 5.46 6.63
CA GLU A 70 -10.88 5.99 7.78
C GLU A 70 -12.19 5.21 7.97
N ARG A 71 -12.94 5.01 6.88
CA ARG A 71 -14.21 4.25 6.92
C ARG A 71 -14.00 2.79 7.30
N LYS A 72 -12.99 2.12 6.75
CA LYS A 72 -12.67 0.72 7.05
C LYS A 72 -12.24 0.54 8.51
N LEU A 73 -11.37 1.41 9.03
CA LEU A 73 -10.98 1.37 10.44
C LEU A 73 -12.17 1.63 11.38
N HIS A 74 -13.04 2.59 11.05
CA HIS A 74 -14.24 2.82 11.84
C HIS A 74 -15.13 1.57 11.89
N LYS A 75 -15.33 0.87 10.76
CA LYS A 75 -16.10 -0.38 10.73
C LYS A 75 -15.48 -1.47 11.60
N ILE A 76 -14.16 -1.64 11.57
CA ILE A 76 -13.46 -2.61 12.41
C ILE A 76 -13.62 -2.24 13.89
N ALA A 77 -13.47 -0.95 14.23
CA ALA A 77 -13.56 -0.48 15.62
C ALA A 77 -14.94 -0.69 16.25
N VAL A 78 -16.03 -0.57 15.48
CA VAL A 78 -17.40 -0.82 15.96
C VAL A 78 -17.83 -2.28 15.87
N SER A 79 -17.02 -3.15 15.28
CA SER A 79 -17.28 -4.58 15.16
C SER A 79 -17.01 -5.27 16.50
N VAL A 80 -18.08 -5.63 17.21
CA VAL A 80 -18.00 -6.33 18.50
C VAL A 80 -17.73 -7.81 18.20
N ASN A 81 -16.48 -8.25 18.36
CA ASN A 81 -16.01 -9.65 18.24
C ASN A 81 -15.56 -10.15 16.86
N SER A 82 -15.17 -9.29 15.93
CA SER A 82 -14.59 -9.77 14.66
C SER A 82 -13.48 -8.85 14.17
N LEU A 83 -12.25 -9.17 14.58
CA LEU A 83 -11.06 -8.71 13.87
C LEU A 83 -10.91 -9.54 12.59
N PRO A 84 -10.43 -8.94 11.49
CA PRO A 84 -10.08 -9.73 10.31
C PRO A 84 -8.98 -10.73 10.68
N GLU A 85 -8.93 -11.90 10.03
CA GLU A 85 -7.86 -12.87 10.28
C GLU A 85 -6.51 -12.39 9.71
N GLU A 86 -6.58 -11.67 8.59
CA GLU A 86 -5.45 -11.11 7.86
C GLU A 86 -5.79 -9.71 7.34
N ILE A 87 -4.82 -8.78 7.43
CA ILE A 87 -4.90 -7.44 6.85
C ILE A 87 -3.90 -7.33 5.72
N ALA A 88 -4.33 -6.68 4.63
CA ALA A 88 -3.44 -6.29 3.56
C ALA A 88 -3.31 -4.75 3.50
N ILE A 89 -2.11 -4.26 3.22
CA ILE A 89 -1.86 -2.85 2.92
C ILE A 89 -1.21 -2.78 1.55
N LEU A 90 -1.89 -2.16 0.59
CA LEU A 90 -1.33 -1.93 -0.74
C LEU A 90 -0.96 -0.45 -0.90
N VAL A 91 0.32 -0.21 -1.17
CA VAL A 91 0.87 1.15 -1.31
C VAL A 91 1.34 1.34 -2.73
N ASN A 92 1.03 2.49 -3.32
CA ASN A 92 1.60 2.92 -4.58
C ASN A 92 2.35 4.25 -4.46
N SER A 93 3.41 4.41 -5.23
CA SER A 93 4.14 5.68 -5.37
C SER A 93 4.01 6.24 -6.79
N GLY A 94 4.40 7.51 -6.97
CA GLY A 94 4.32 8.21 -8.26
C GLY A 94 2.99 8.92 -8.55
N ASN A 95 1.88 8.53 -7.90
CA ASN A 95 0.57 9.17 -8.01
C ASN A 95 -0.13 9.16 -6.64
N ALA A 96 -0.54 10.34 -6.14
CA ALA A 96 -1.15 10.50 -4.82
C ALA A 96 -2.64 10.15 -4.76
N ASN A 97 -3.29 10.01 -5.91
CA ASN A 97 -4.74 9.84 -6.05
C ASN A 97 -5.55 10.84 -5.19
N ALA A 98 -5.05 12.07 -5.10
CA ALA A 98 -5.68 13.18 -4.42
C ALA A 98 -6.27 14.14 -5.46
N PHE A 99 -7.41 14.77 -5.14
CA PHE A 99 -8.11 15.70 -6.05
C PHE A 99 -8.59 15.08 -7.37
N THR A 100 -8.90 13.79 -7.35
CA THR A 100 -9.34 13.00 -8.53
C THR A 100 -10.84 12.69 -8.54
N GLY A 101 -11.58 13.08 -7.49
CA GLY A 101 -13.02 12.88 -7.36
C GLY A 101 -13.45 11.42 -7.49
N ARG A 102 -14.59 11.19 -8.15
CA ARG A 102 -15.18 9.86 -8.34
C ARG A 102 -14.22 8.86 -9.02
N ALA A 103 -13.41 9.30 -9.96
CA ALA A 103 -12.43 8.42 -10.61
C ALA A 103 -11.39 7.88 -9.61
N GLY A 104 -11.01 8.69 -8.62
CA GLY A 104 -10.13 8.27 -7.54
C GLY A 104 -10.77 7.27 -6.58
N GLU A 105 -12.05 7.46 -6.25
CA GLU A 105 -12.83 6.53 -5.42
C GLU A 105 -12.99 5.17 -6.12
N GLU A 106 -13.32 5.17 -7.42
CA GLU A 106 -13.42 3.96 -8.23
C GLU A 106 -12.07 3.22 -8.30
N ALA A 107 -10.97 3.95 -8.48
CA ALA A 107 -9.63 3.36 -8.48
C ALA A 107 -9.31 2.67 -7.14
N VAL A 108 -9.61 3.30 -6.00
CA VAL A 108 -9.39 2.70 -4.67
C VAL A 108 -10.24 1.45 -4.48
N ARG A 109 -11.52 1.49 -4.88
CA ARG A 109 -12.43 0.34 -4.80
C ARG A 109 -11.92 -0.82 -5.65
N GLU A 110 -11.55 -0.58 -6.90
CA GLU A 110 -11.06 -1.63 -7.81
C GLU A 110 -9.77 -2.28 -7.30
N VAL A 111 -8.82 -1.47 -6.83
CA VAL A 111 -7.56 -1.96 -6.26
C VAL A 111 -7.82 -2.78 -4.99
N SER A 112 -8.66 -2.28 -4.08
CA SER A 112 -8.99 -2.98 -2.85
C SER A 112 -9.69 -4.31 -3.12
N CYS A 113 -10.70 -4.29 -4.00
CA CYS A 113 -11.49 -5.46 -4.35
C CYS A 113 -10.63 -6.55 -5.01
N GLN A 114 -9.79 -6.20 -5.98
CA GLN A 114 -8.92 -7.18 -6.66
C GLN A 114 -7.83 -7.71 -5.73
N THR A 115 -7.27 -6.89 -4.85
CA THR A 115 -6.32 -7.33 -3.83
C THR A 115 -6.99 -8.31 -2.86
N ALA A 116 -8.20 -8.00 -2.39
CA ALA A 116 -8.98 -8.84 -1.50
C ALA A 116 -9.30 -10.20 -2.14
N GLN A 117 -9.80 -10.21 -3.37
CA GLN A 117 -10.06 -11.43 -4.14
C GLN A 117 -8.81 -12.29 -4.31
N LEU A 118 -7.68 -11.67 -4.63
CA LEU A 118 -6.43 -12.38 -4.85
C LEU A 118 -5.90 -13.04 -3.56
N LEU A 119 -6.05 -12.37 -2.42
CA LEU A 119 -5.60 -12.86 -1.11
C LEU A 119 -6.65 -13.72 -0.39
N GLY A 120 -7.90 -13.76 -0.87
CA GLY A 120 -8.99 -14.45 -0.19
C GLY A 120 -9.48 -13.74 1.07
N LEU A 121 -9.40 -12.40 1.09
CA LEU A 121 -9.75 -11.55 2.22
C LEU A 121 -11.07 -10.82 2.02
N ASP A 122 -11.66 -10.32 3.11
CA ASP A 122 -12.71 -9.30 3.03
C ASP A 122 -12.11 -7.97 2.55
N GLU A 123 -12.80 -7.25 1.67
CA GLU A 123 -12.36 -5.96 1.12
C GLU A 123 -12.10 -4.90 2.22
N ASN A 124 -12.84 -4.94 3.32
CA ASN A 124 -12.61 -4.02 4.45
C ASN A 124 -11.32 -4.34 5.22
N SER A 125 -10.67 -5.46 4.94
CA SER A 125 -9.36 -5.84 5.48
C SER A 125 -8.20 -5.40 4.59
N VAL A 126 -8.48 -4.75 3.45
CA VAL A 126 -7.47 -4.20 2.54
C VAL A 126 -7.43 -2.68 2.69
N PHE A 127 -6.31 -2.15 3.15
CA PHE A 127 -6.03 -0.72 3.21
C PHE A 127 -5.18 -0.30 2.02
N THR A 128 -5.38 0.93 1.56
CA THR A 128 -4.60 1.48 0.45
C THR A 128 -3.93 2.78 0.84
N ALA A 129 -2.75 3.03 0.29
CA ALA A 129 -2.07 4.32 0.40
C ALA A 129 -1.45 4.73 -0.93
N SER A 130 -1.49 6.02 -1.22
CA SER A 130 -1.03 6.58 -2.50
C SER A 130 -0.19 7.83 -2.24
N THR A 131 0.98 7.93 -2.86
CA THR A 131 1.84 9.11 -2.77
C THR A 131 2.40 9.49 -4.14
N GLY A 132 2.55 10.80 -4.40
CA GLY A 132 3.06 11.32 -5.67
C GLY A 132 2.32 12.56 -6.16
N VAL A 133 2.08 12.64 -7.47
CA VAL A 133 1.43 13.81 -8.10
C VAL A 133 -0.03 13.91 -7.67
N ILE A 134 -0.49 15.14 -7.39
CA ILE A 134 -1.88 15.48 -7.02
C ILE A 134 -2.64 15.94 -8.28
N GLY A 135 -3.92 15.56 -8.40
CA GLY A 135 -4.81 15.98 -9.48
C GLY A 135 -4.77 15.10 -10.73
N GLU A 136 -3.90 14.09 -10.77
CA GLU A 136 -3.80 13.14 -11.88
C GLU A 136 -4.58 11.84 -11.56
N PRO A 137 -5.50 11.38 -12.42
CA PRO A 137 -6.21 10.12 -12.23
C PRO A 137 -5.25 8.93 -12.08
N LEU A 138 -5.50 8.07 -11.09
CA LEU A 138 -4.69 6.88 -10.86
C LEU A 138 -4.96 5.84 -11.95
N ALA A 139 -3.91 5.46 -12.68
CA ALA A 139 -3.96 4.36 -13.64
C ALA A 139 -3.97 2.99 -12.92
N PHE A 140 -5.03 2.71 -12.17
CA PHE A 140 -5.13 1.54 -11.29
C PHE A 140 -4.92 0.20 -12.00
N GLY A 141 -5.23 0.12 -13.30
CA GLY A 141 -4.96 -1.07 -14.12
C GLY A 141 -3.47 -1.45 -14.19
N LYS A 142 -2.55 -0.51 -13.96
CA LYS A 142 -1.11 -0.83 -13.83
C LYS A 142 -0.82 -1.56 -12.53
N ILE A 143 -1.45 -1.14 -11.44
CA ILE A 143 -1.31 -1.76 -10.11
C ILE A 143 -1.92 -3.17 -10.13
N THR A 144 -3.14 -3.32 -10.67
CA THR A 144 -3.83 -4.60 -10.62
C THR A 144 -3.12 -5.70 -11.42
N ARG A 145 -2.39 -5.34 -12.48
CA ARG A 145 -1.59 -6.28 -13.29
C ARG A 145 -0.43 -6.92 -12.52
N VAL A 146 0.13 -6.24 -11.52
CA VAL A 146 1.27 -6.75 -10.74
C VAL A 146 0.85 -7.46 -9.45
N LEU A 147 -0.45 -7.52 -9.14
CA LEU A 147 -0.92 -8.13 -7.88
C LEU A 147 -0.54 -9.61 -7.76
N ALA A 148 -0.61 -10.37 -8.86
CA ALA A 148 -0.22 -11.78 -8.86
C ALA A 148 1.27 -11.98 -8.54
N GLU A 149 2.13 -11.13 -9.09
CA GLU A 149 3.56 -11.09 -8.77
C GLU A 149 3.78 -10.76 -7.29
N LEU A 150 3.12 -9.71 -6.79
CA LEU A 150 3.19 -9.30 -5.39
C LEU A 150 2.81 -10.45 -4.45
N LYS A 151 1.67 -11.12 -4.69
CA LYS A 151 1.23 -12.26 -3.87
C LYS A 151 2.26 -13.39 -3.86
N ASN A 152 2.82 -13.74 -5.01
CA ASN A 152 3.78 -14.84 -5.12
C ASN A 152 5.11 -14.54 -4.43
N ASN A 153 5.46 -13.25 -4.34
CA ASN A 153 6.73 -12.79 -3.77
C ASN A 153 6.61 -12.36 -2.30
N LEU A 154 5.45 -12.52 -1.64
CA LEU A 154 5.27 -12.19 -0.23
C LEU A 154 6.24 -12.97 0.66
N SER A 155 7.10 -12.25 1.37
CA SER A 155 8.15 -12.82 2.23
C SER A 155 8.40 -11.96 3.46
N GLU A 156 8.82 -12.57 4.57
CA GLU A 156 9.23 -11.85 5.79
C GLU A 156 10.57 -11.11 5.60
N ASN A 157 11.36 -11.48 4.58
CA ASN A 157 12.69 -10.93 4.31
C ASN A 157 12.70 -9.70 3.40
N ASN A 158 11.55 -9.24 2.89
CA ASN A 158 11.48 -8.16 1.90
C ASN A 158 11.30 -6.76 2.52
N LEU A 159 11.70 -6.59 3.79
CA LEU A 159 11.57 -5.31 4.51
C LEU A 159 12.41 -4.20 3.88
N GLU A 160 13.62 -4.51 3.42
CA GLU A 160 14.49 -3.55 2.73
C GLU A 160 13.88 -3.10 1.41
N ASP A 161 13.48 -4.04 0.55
CA ASP A 161 12.86 -3.73 -0.75
C ASP A 161 11.59 -2.88 -0.59
N ALA A 162 10.80 -3.12 0.44
CA ALA A 162 9.60 -2.34 0.76
C ALA A 162 9.91 -0.91 1.25
N GLY A 163 11.11 -0.68 1.79
CA GLY A 163 11.55 0.62 2.30
C GLY A 163 12.20 1.53 1.25
N GLN A 164 12.48 1.03 0.05
CA GLN A 164 13.11 1.78 -1.05
C GLN A 164 12.11 2.63 -1.83
#